data_AF-A0A9D7S2N5-F1
#
_entry.id   AF-A0A9D7S2N5-F1
#
_cell.length_a   1.000
_cell.length_b   1.000
_cell.length_c   1.000
_cell.angle_alpha   90.00
_cell.angle_beta   90.00
_cell.angle_gamma   90.00
#
_symmetry.space_group_name_H-M   'P 1'
#
loop_
_entity.id
_entity.type
_entity.pdbx_description
1 polymer ?
#
loop_
_entity_poly.entity_id
_entity_poly.type
_entity_poly.pdbx_seq_one_letter_code
_entity_poly.pdbx_strand_id
1 'polypeptide(L)'
;MRTTADLDEQSYRSVRERAQRSGVSVGRMLGMLVEQALAAEAATPLVVKQSHGFNVVAARPGSPVISATAIQRAIDDEGFI
;
A
#
# COMPACT_ATOMS: atom_id res chain seq x y z
N MET A 1 8.83 -15.76 -7.55
CA MET A 1 9.80 -14.78 -7.02
C MET A 1 9.99 -15.07 -5.53
N ARG A 2 11.22 -15.00 -5.00
CA ARG A 2 11.49 -15.19 -3.56
C ARG A 2 11.70 -13.83 -2.93
N THR A 3 10.90 -13.50 -1.93
CA THR A 3 11.00 -12.25 -1.18
C THR A 3 11.47 -12.58 0.24
N THR A 4 12.43 -11.81 0.73
CA THR A 4 12.90 -11.87 2.12
C THR A 4 12.50 -10.55 2.78
N ALA A 5 11.99 -10.62 4.00
CA ALA A 5 11.61 -9.44 4.78
C ALA A 5 12.03 -9.67 6.23
N ASP A 6 12.56 -8.63 6.86
CA ASP A 6 12.85 -8.63 8.29
C ASP A 6 11.59 -8.25 9.06
N LEU A 7 11.33 -8.98 10.14
CA LEU A 7 10.17 -8.78 11.01
C LEU A 7 10.66 -8.59 12.44
N ASP A 8 10.02 -7.67 13.15
CA ASP A 8 10.19 -7.62 14.60
C ASP A 8 9.57 -8.86 15.26
N GLU A 9 10.05 -9.17 16.47
CA GLU A 9 9.65 -10.37 17.21
C GLU A 9 8.14 -10.42 17.51
N GLN A 10 7.51 -9.28 17.78
CA GLN A 10 6.08 -9.22 18.08
C GLN A 10 5.25 -9.53 16.84
N SER A 11 5.60 -8.96 15.69
CA SER A 11 4.99 -9.26 14.40
C SER A 11 5.16 -10.73 14.03
N TYR A 12 6.37 -11.27 14.18
CA TYR A 12 6.64 -12.69 13.91
C TYR A 12 5.76 -13.61 14.77
N ARG A 13 5.68 -13.37 16.09
CA ARG A 13 4.84 -14.17 17.00
C ARG A 13 3.36 -14.13 16.60
N SER A 14 2.85 -12.94 16.31
CA SER A 14 1.44 -12.75 15.94
C SER A 14 1.08 -13.49 14.65
N VAL A 15 1.96 -13.40 13.64
CA VAL A 15 1.77 -14.12 12.37
C VAL A 15 1.87 -15.62 12.57
N ARG A 16 2.83 -16.09 13.39
CA ARG A 16 3.01 -17.52 13.69
C ARG A 16 1.79 -18.12 14.37
N GLU A 17 1.24 -17.46 15.39
CA GLU A 17 0.03 -17.92 16.08
C GLU A 17 -1.17 -18.00 15.14
N ARG A 18 -1.32 -17.03 14.24
CA ARG A 18 -2.39 -17.04 13.24
C ARG A 18 -2.17 -18.15 12.21
N ALA A 19 -0.95 -18.35 11.74
CA ALA A 19 -0.59 -19.42 10.82
C ALA A 19 -0.88 -20.81 11.41
N GLN A 20 -0.56 -21.01 12.70
CA GLN A 20 -0.88 -22.24 13.44
C GLN A 20 -2.39 -22.46 13.51
N ARG A 21 -3.18 -21.45 13.90
CA ARG A 21 -4.64 -21.53 13.95
C ARG A 21 -5.28 -21.84 12.59
N SER A 22 -4.67 -21.36 11.51
CA SER A 22 -5.15 -21.58 10.13
C SER A 22 -4.56 -22.82 9.46
N GLY A 23 -3.65 -23.56 10.11
CA GLY A 23 -3.03 -24.77 9.55
C GLY A 23 -2.15 -24.52 8.31
N VAL A 24 -1.56 -23.32 8.19
CA VAL A 24 -0.70 -22.95 7.05
C VAL A 24 0.72 -22.57 7.51
N SER A 25 1.68 -22.54 6.58
CA SER A 25 3.02 -22.06 6.89
C SER A 25 3.05 -20.55 7.16
N VAL A 26 4.03 -20.09 7.95
CA VAL A 26 4.21 -18.66 8.27
C VAL A 26 4.38 -17.83 6.99
N GLY A 27 5.20 -18.29 6.04
CA GLY A 27 5.40 -17.59 4.77
C GLY A 27 4.11 -17.46 3.94
N ARG A 28 3.25 -18.50 3.94
CA ARG A 28 1.95 -18.44 3.27
C ARG A 28 1.00 -17.46 3.96
N MET A 29 0.99 -17.46 5.29
CA MET A 29 0.19 -16.49 6.06
C MET A 29 0.63 -15.05 5.78
N LEU A 30 1.95 -14.78 5.71
CA LEU A 30 2.46 -13.47 5.32
C LEU A 30 1.98 -13.06 3.93
N GLY A 31 2.06 -13.95 2.94
CA GLY A 31 1.57 -13.68 1.59
C GLY A 31 0.08 -13.32 1.58
N MET A 32 -0.75 -14.09 2.30
CA MET A 32 -2.19 -13.82 2.42
C MET A 32 -2.48 -12.48 3.09
N LEU A 33 -1.71 -12.10 4.12
CA LEU A 33 -1.88 -10.80 4.79
C LEU A 33 -1.51 -9.64 3.87
N VAL A 34 -0.46 -9.79 3.06
CA VAL A 34 -0.08 -8.78 2.06
C VAL A 34 -1.17 -8.65 0.99
N GLU A 35 -1.66 -9.76 0.45
CA GLU A 35 -2.76 -9.74 -0.53
C GLU A 35 -4.02 -9.09 0.05
N GLN A 36 -4.36 -9.38 1.30
CA GLN A 36 -5.48 -8.75 2.01
C GLN A 36 -5.27 -7.24 2.20
N ALA A 37 -4.07 -6.82 2.58
CA ALA A 37 -3.75 -5.40 2.75
C ALA A 37 -3.87 -4.64 1.42
N LEU A 38 -3.33 -5.19 0.34
CA LEU A 38 -3.43 -4.61 -1.00
C LEU A 38 -4.88 -4.55 -1.50
N ALA A 39 -5.66 -5.60 -1.27
CA ALA A 39 -7.08 -5.63 -1.63
C ALA A 39 -7.88 -4.60 -0.81
N ALA A 40 -7.60 -4.46 0.49
CA ALA A 40 -8.24 -3.46 1.35
C ALA A 40 -7.87 -2.04 0.93
N GLU A 41 -6.62 -1.81 0.54
CA GLU A 41 -6.16 -0.55 -0.01
C GLU A 41 -6.89 -0.23 -1.32
N ALA A 42 -7.05 -1.20 -2.22
CA ALA A 42 -7.78 -1.03 -3.47
C ALA A 42 -9.29 -0.78 -3.23
N ALA A 43 -9.87 -1.41 -2.21
CA ALA A 43 -11.29 -1.27 -1.87
C ALA A 43 -11.63 0.01 -1.10
N THR A 44 -10.63 0.78 -0.66
CA THR A 44 -10.89 2.02 0.08
C THR A 44 -11.52 3.05 -0.87
N PRO A 45 -12.75 3.51 -0.58
CA PRO A 45 -13.51 4.37 -1.50
C PRO A 45 -12.77 5.68 -1.74
N LEU A 46 -12.79 6.15 -3.00
CA LEU A 46 -12.25 7.44 -3.36
C LEU A 46 -13.05 8.54 -2.65
N VAL A 47 -12.36 9.36 -1.88
CA VAL A 47 -12.97 10.54 -1.28
C VAL A 47 -12.99 11.62 -2.34
N VAL A 48 -14.17 11.99 -2.84
CA VAL A 48 -14.32 13.09 -3.79
C VAL A 48 -14.62 14.37 -3.01
N LYS A 49 -13.83 15.41 -3.23
CA LYS A 49 -14.03 16.74 -2.63
C LYS A 49 -14.24 17.80 -3.70
N GLN A 50 -14.99 18.84 -3.38
CA GLN A 50 -15.04 20.03 -4.23
C GLN A 50 -13.83 20.93 -3.97
N SER A 51 -13.22 21.39 -5.05
CA SER A 51 -12.14 22.40 -5.04
C SER A 51 -12.35 23.34 -6.21
N HIS A 52 -12.52 24.63 -5.94
CA HIS A 52 -12.64 25.68 -6.97
C HIS A 52 -13.68 25.37 -8.08
N GLY A 53 -14.82 24.77 -7.71
CA GLY A 53 -15.89 24.42 -8.67
C GLY A 53 -15.71 23.07 -9.39
N PHE A 54 -14.63 22.33 -9.11
CA PHE A 54 -14.38 21.00 -9.67
C PHE A 54 -14.50 19.91 -8.61
N ASN A 55 -14.96 18.73 -9.03
CA ASN A 55 -14.91 17.51 -8.22
C ASN A 55 -13.52 16.89 -8.38
N VAL A 56 -12.76 16.82 -7.28
CA VAL A 56 -11.38 16.31 -7.27
C VAL A 56 -11.32 15.09 -6.35
N VAL A 57 -10.59 14.06 -6.78
CA VAL A 57 -10.26 12.93 -5.90
C VAL A 57 -9.27 13.43 -4.85
N ALA A 58 -9.68 13.41 -3.59
CA ALA A 58 -8.83 13.78 -2.47
C ALA A 58 -7.75 12.71 -2.26
N ALA A 59 -6.52 13.17 -2.01
CA ALA A 59 -5.44 12.30 -1.57
C ALA A 59 -5.81 11.63 -0.23
N ARG A 60 -5.33 10.40 -0.02
CA ARG A 60 -5.59 9.68 1.23
C ARG A 60 -4.83 10.35 2.37
N PRO A 61 -5.31 10.23 3.62
CA PRO A 61 -4.54 10.69 4.78
C PRO A 61 -3.14 10.06 4.79
N GLY A 62 -2.11 10.88 4.94
CA GLY A 62 -0.71 10.42 4.91
C GLY A 62 -0.11 10.25 3.50
N SER A 63 -0.86 10.49 2.43
CA SER A 63 -0.28 10.57 1.08
C SER A 63 0.80 11.68 1.03
N PRO A 64 1.95 11.42 0.38
CA PRO A 64 2.99 12.43 0.25
C PRO A 64 2.48 13.63 -0.57
N VAL A 65 2.91 14.83 -0.19
CA VAL A 65 2.63 16.03 -0.97
C VAL A 65 3.57 16.04 -2.17
N ILE A 66 3.00 15.85 -3.36
CA ILE A 66 3.74 15.90 -4.61
C ILE A 66 3.71 17.34 -5.13
N SER A 67 4.89 17.96 -5.26
CA SER A 67 5.01 19.31 -5.82
C SER A 67 5.00 19.28 -7.35
N ALA A 68 4.62 20.39 -7.97
CA ALA A 68 4.69 20.55 -9.43
C ALA A 68 6.12 20.30 -9.96
N THR A 69 7.14 20.73 -9.21
CA THR A 69 8.55 20.48 -9.57
C THR A 69 8.90 19.00 -9.55
N ALA A 70 8.36 18.23 -8.60
CA ALA A 70 8.57 16.78 -8.54
C ALA A 70 7.93 16.07 -9.73
N ILE A 71 6.74 16.52 -10.16
CA ILE A 71 6.06 16.00 -11.35
C ILE A 71 6.88 16.32 -12.60
N GLN A 72 7.34 17.57 -12.74
CA GLN A 72 8.11 17.98 -13.92
C GLN A 72 9.39 17.15 -14.07
N ARG A 73 10.12 16.93 -12.97
CA ARG A 73 11.32 16.08 -12.99
C ARG A 73 11.01 14.65 -13.42
N ALA A 74 9.93 14.05 -12.90
CA ALA A 74 9.54 12.70 -13.29
C ALA A 74 9.21 12.61 -14.79
N ILE A 75 8.53 13.61 -15.36
CA ILE A 75 8.22 13.67 -16.80
C ILE A 75 9.51 13.82 -17.62
N ASP A 76 10.41 14.71 -17.20
CA ASP A 76 11.67 14.98 -17.89
C ASP A 76 12.60 13.75 -17.86
N ASP A 77 12.63 13.02 -16.73
CA ASP A 77 13.48 11.84 -16.52
C ASP A 77 12.92 10.58 -17.22
N GLU A 78 11.59 10.41 -17.28
CA GLU A 78 10.94 9.25 -17.92
C GLU A 78 10.67 9.42 -19.41
N GLY A 79 10.89 10.62 -19.97
CA GLY A 79 10.88 10.86 -21.41
C GLY A 79 9.53 10.54 -22.10
N PHE A 80 8.41 10.92 -21.48
CA PHE A 80 7.11 10.89 -22.17
C PHE A 80 6.99 12.09 -23.12
N ILE A 81 7.11 11.83 -24.43
CA ILE A 81 6.71 12.72 -25.52
C ILE A 81 5.43 12.16 -26.15
#